data_AF-A0A974XZ49-F1
#
_entry.id   AF-A0A974XZ49-F1
#
_cell.length_a   1.000
_cell.length_b   1.000
_cell.length_c   1.000
_cell.angle_alpha   90.00
_cell.angle_beta   90.00
_cell.angle_gamma   90.00
#
_symmetry.space_group_name_H-M   'P 1'
#
loop_
_entity.id
_entity.type
_entity.pdbx_description
1 polymer ?
#
loop_
_entity_poly.entity_id
_entity_poly.type
_entity_poly.pdbx_seq_one_letter_code
_entity_poly.pdbx_strand_id
1 'polypeptide(L)'
;MEAALNVARNTVPNLPADKIRHAIDSGEWTQAAELLAMHQHELAYALRKVDWATCDRGPWLELLLAQRALLGELQSARGQISTALERLNADHRGARAWLRELA
;
A
#
# COMPACT_ATOMS: atom_id res chain seq x y z
N MET A 1 -36.32 7.23 8.26
CA MET A 1 -35.04 7.80 8.75
C MET A 1 -34.09 6.75 9.32
N GLU A 2 -34.58 5.62 9.84
CA GLU A 2 -33.78 4.52 10.40
C GLU A 2 -32.92 3.77 9.35
N ALA A 3 -33.43 3.62 8.12
CA ALA A 3 -32.72 2.95 7.03
C ALA A 3 -31.42 3.66 6.59
N ALA A 4 -31.39 5.00 6.58
CA ALA A 4 -30.21 5.77 6.20
C ALA A 4 -29.09 5.70 7.26
N LEU A 5 -29.47 5.62 8.54
CA LEU A 5 -28.54 5.38 9.64
C LEU A 5 -27.96 3.95 9.61
N ASN A 6 -28.69 2.99 9.04
CA ASN A 6 -28.23 1.61 8.90
C ASN A 6 -27.22 1.44 7.74
N VAL A 7 -27.43 2.15 6.63
CA VAL A 7 -26.48 2.17 5.49
C VAL A 7 -25.11 2.72 5.91
N ALA A 8 -25.06 3.80 6.70
CA ALA A 8 -23.80 4.37 7.19
C ALA A 8 -23.08 3.53 8.27
N ARG A 9 -23.74 2.52 8.84
CA ARG A 9 -23.15 1.62 9.87
C ARG A 9 -22.48 0.39 9.27
N ASN A 10 -22.70 0.12 7.98
CA ASN A 10 -22.24 -1.10 7.31
C ASN A 10 -21.44 -0.84 6.01
N THR A 11 -21.05 0.42 5.77
CA THR A 11 -20.25 0.78 4.59
C THR A 11 -18.82 0.30 4.73
N VAL A 12 -18.41 -0.55 3.78
CA VAL A 12 -17.03 -0.99 3.61
C VAL A 12 -16.16 0.22 3.23
N PRO A 13 -15.05 0.49 3.93
CA PRO A 13 -14.14 1.58 3.58
C PRO A 13 -13.55 1.40 2.19
N ASN A 14 -13.48 2.50 1.44
CA ASN A 14 -12.89 2.48 0.11
C ASN A 14 -11.36 2.62 0.22
N LEU A 15 -10.61 1.69 -0.37
CA LEU A 15 -9.15 1.76 -0.41
C LEU A 15 -8.70 2.94 -1.28
N PRO A 16 -7.93 3.92 -0.76
CA PRO A 16 -7.42 5.02 -1.57
C PRO A 16 -6.20 4.62 -2.41
N ALA A 17 -6.28 3.50 -3.13
CA ALA A 17 -5.16 2.89 -3.86
C ALA A 17 -4.51 3.85 -4.86
N ASP A 18 -5.32 4.56 -5.66
CA ASP A 18 -4.80 5.49 -6.67
C ASP A 18 -4.06 6.68 -6.06
N LYS A 19 -4.54 7.18 -4.91
CA LYS A 19 -3.86 8.25 -4.17
C LYS A 19 -2.55 7.76 -3.57
N ILE A 20 -2.53 6.54 -3.03
CA ILE A 20 -1.32 5.92 -2.49
C ILE A 20 -0.29 5.75 -3.60
N ARG A 21 -0.69 5.21 -4.77
CA ARG A 21 0.19 5.07 -5.94
C ARG A 21 0.76 6.42 -6.37
N HIS A 22 -0.10 7.42 -6.52
CA HIS A 22 0.34 8.75 -6.93
C HIS A 22 1.34 9.39 -5.95
N ALA A 23 1.11 9.24 -4.64
CA ALA A 23 2.02 9.73 -3.61
C ALA A 23 3.38 9.03 -3.69
N ILE A 24 3.39 7.71 -3.91
CA ILE A 24 4.61 6.90 -4.07
C ILE A 24 5.37 7.31 -5.34
N ASP A 25 4.68 7.43 -6.47
CA ASP A 25 5.28 7.81 -7.75
C ASP A 25 5.87 9.23 -7.71
N SER A 26 5.26 10.12 -6.93
CA SER A 26 5.75 11.49 -6.70
C SER A 26 6.85 11.58 -5.63
N GLY A 27 7.18 10.48 -4.96
CA GLY A 27 8.16 10.45 -3.86
C GLY A 27 7.66 11.07 -2.56
N GLU A 28 6.36 11.33 -2.43
CA GLU A 28 5.69 11.86 -1.25
C GLU A 28 5.42 10.76 -0.21
N TRP A 29 6.49 10.13 0.29
CA TRP A 29 6.42 8.96 1.18
C TRP A 29 5.62 9.22 2.47
N THR A 30 5.71 10.42 3.03
CA THR A 30 4.94 10.81 4.22
C THR A 30 3.45 10.82 3.92
N GLN A 31 3.04 11.40 2.78
CA GLN A 31 1.64 11.44 2.37
C GLN A 31 1.10 10.03 2.12
N ALA A 32 1.89 9.17 1.47
CA ALA A 32 1.53 7.76 1.28
C ALA A 32 1.30 7.04 2.62
N ALA A 33 2.16 7.29 3.63
CA ALA A 33 2.02 6.72 4.96
C ALA A 33 0.77 7.24 5.70
N GLU A 34 0.46 8.53 5.59
CA GLU A 34 -0.75 9.13 6.16
C GLU A 34 -2.03 8.54 5.54
N LEU A 35 -2.06 8.37 4.22
CA LEU A 35 -3.18 7.74 3.51
C LEU A 35 -3.41 6.30 3.98
N LEU A 36 -2.33 5.53 4.18
CA LEU A 36 -2.40 4.16 4.72
C LEU A 36 -2.90 4.14 6.16
N ALA A 37 -2.41 5.05 7.02
CA ALA A 37 -2.80 5.14 8.41
C ALA A 37 -4.28 5.54 8.58
N MET A 38 -4.74 6.48 7.74
CA MET A 38 -6.14 6.89 7.67
C MET A 38 -7.03 5.71 7.25
N HIS A 39 -6.69 5.00 6.17
CA HIS A 39 -7.42 3.82 5.73
C HIS A 39 -7.47 2.73 6.80
N GLN A 40 -6.36 2.50 7.50
CA GLN A 40 -6.32 1.54 8.61
C GLN A 40 -7.27 1.94 9.75
N HIS A 41 -7.35 3.23 10.07
CA HIS A 41 -8.27 3.74 11.10
C HIS A 41 -9.74 3.54 10.68
N GLU A 42 -10.08 3.89 9.45
CA GLU A 42 -11.42 3.69 8.87
C GLU A 42 -11.81 2.21 8.86
N LEU A 43 -10.88 1.34 8.47
CA LEU A 43 -11.05 -0.11 8.50
C LEU A 43 -11.32 -0.64 9.90
N ALA A 44 -10.50 -0.26 10.87
CA ALA A 44 -10.68 -0.68 12.26
C ALA A 44 -12.02 -0.20 12.82
N TYR A 45 -12.45 1.02 12.48
CA TYR A 45 -13.73 1.55 12.88
C TYR A 45 -14.91 0.80 12.24
N ALA A 46 -14.83 0.52 10.94
CA ALA A 46 -15.87 -0.21 10.22
C ALA A 46 -16.01 -1.64 10.74
N LEU A 47 -14.90 -2.38 10.88
CA LEU A 47 -14.90 -3.76 11.38
C LEU A 47 -15.53 -3.90 12.78
N ARG A 48 -15.37 -2.91 13.66
CA ARG A 48 -15.98 -2.90 14.99
C ARG A 48 -17.51 -2.79 14.99
N LYS A 49 -18.09 -2.31 13.88
CA LYS A 49 -19.54 -2.07 13.75
C LYS A 49 -20.26 -3.13 12.93
N VAL A 50 -19.52 -4.00 12.26
CA VAL A 50 -20.06 -5.03 11.39
C VAL A 50 -20.68 -6.15 12.23
N ASP A 51 -21.93 -6.47 11.92
CA ASP A 51 -22.54 -7.73 12.33
C ASP A 51 -22.26 -8.81 11.28
N TRP A 52 -21.31 -9.69 11.57
CA TRP A 52 -20.86 -10.75 10.66
C TRP A 52 -21.89 -11.86 10.41
N ALA A 53 -22.94 -11.92 11.23
CA ALA A 53 -24.03 -12.88 11.04
C ALA A 53 -24.96 -12.46 9.89
N THR A 54 -25.06 -11.16 9.62
CA THR A 54 -26.03 -10.59 8.67
C THR A 54 -25.39 -9.76 7.55
N CYS A 55 -24.10 -9.42 7.65
CA CYS A 55 -23.44 -8.61 6.64
C CYS A 55 -23.25 -9.35 5.30
N ASP A 56 -23.35 -8.58 4.21
CA ASP A 56 -22.85 -9.02 2.90
C ASP A 56 -21.33 -9.02 2.92
N ARG A 57 -20.73 -10.18 2.65
CA ARG A 57 -19.28 -10.39 2.67
C ARG A 57 -18.61 -10.06 1.33
N GLY A 58 -19.37 -9.93 0.24
CA GLY A 58 -18.83 -9.67 -1.09
C GLY A 58 -17.93 -8.42 -1.12
N PRO A 59 -18.43 -7.25 -0.70
CA PRO A 59 -17.64 -6.02 -0.68
C PRO A 59 -16.39 -6.08 0.22
N TRP A 60 -16.46 -6.83 1.33
CA TRP A 60 -15.31 -7.04 2.22
C TRP A 60 -14.22 -7.90 1.56
N LEU A 61 -14.63 -8.92 0.80
CA LEU A 61 -13.70 -9.75 0.03
C LEU A 61 -13.07 -8.95 -1.11
N GLU A 62 -13.83 -8.10 -1.79
CA GLU A 62 -13.30 -7.19 -2.82
C GLU A 62 -12.26 -6.24 -2.24
N LEU A 63 -12.51 -5.68 -1.05
CA LEU A 63 -11.53 -4.85 -0.35
C LEU A 63 -10.24 -5.61 -0.02
N LEU A 64 -10.35 -6.85 0.48
CA LEU A 64 -9.18 -7.69 0.77
C LEU A 64 -8.37 -8.01 -0.49
N LEU A 65 -9.05 -8.28 -1.62
CA LEU A 65 -8.39 -8.50 -2.91
C LEU A 65 -7.67 -7.24 -3.39
N ALA A 66 -8.29 -6.06 -3.28
CA ALA A 66 -7.67 -4.80 -3.64
C ALA A 66 -6.43 -4.49 -2.77
N GLN A 67 -6.52 -4.73 -1.45
CA GLN A 67 -5.38 -4.58 -0.53
C GLN A 67 -4.24 -5.54 -0.86
N ARG A 68 -4.56 -6.79 -1.19
CA ARG A 68 -3.56 -7.78 -1.61
C ARG A 68 -2.88 -7.40 -2.92
N ALA A 69 -3.62 -6.86 -3.88
CA ALA A 69 -3.06 -6.34 -5.12
C ALA A 69 -2.07 -5.20 -4.86
N LEU A 70 -2.47 -4.21 -4.06
CA LEU A 70 -1.60 -3.09 -3.69
C LEU A 70 -0.33 -3.57 -2.97
N LEU A 71 -0.43 -4.52 -2.03
CA LEU A 71 0.74 -5.10 -1.38
C LEU A 71 1.69 -5.79 -2.38
N GLY A 72 1.15 -6.49 -3.38
CA GLY A 72 1.95 -7.10 -4.44
C GLY A 72 2.70 -6.06 -5.28
N GLU A 73 2.04 -4.95 -5.61
CA GLU A 73 2.66 -3.82 -6.32
C GLU A 73 3.84 -3.24 -5.51
N LEU A 74 3.64 -2.97 -4.22
CA LEU A 74 4.69 -2.44 -3.33
C LEU A 74 5.88 -3.40 -3.18
N GLN A 75 5.62 -4.69 -3.06
CA GLN A 75 6.66 -5.71 -2.96
C GLN A 75 7.49 -5.79 -4.25
N SER A 76 6.83 -5.72 -5.40
CA SER A 76 7.50 -5.68 -6.71
C SER A 76 8.37 -4.44 -6.86
N ALA A 77 7.83 -3.25 -6.54
CA ALA A 77 8.57 -2.00 -6.58
C ALA A 77 9.81 -2.04 -5.67
N ARG A 78 9.66 -2.52 -4.44
CA ARG A 78 10.78 -2.72 -3.50
C ARG A 78 11.84 -3.66 -4.07
N GLY A 79 11.42 -4.78 -4.67
CA GLY A 79 12.34 -5.73 -5.29
C GLY A 79 13.18 -5.11 -6.41
N GLN A 80 12.55 -4.31 -7.28
CA GLN A 80 13.23 -3.60 -8.36
C GLN A 80 14.28 -2.60 -7.82
N ILE A 81 13.93 -1.86 -6.77
CA ILE A 81 14.86 -0.93 -6.11
C ILE A 81 16.04 -1.69 -5.49
N SER A 82 15.81 -2.81 -4.81
CA SER A 82 16.88 -3.64 -4.26
C SER A 82 17.87 -4.12 -5.32
N THR A 83 17.36 -4.65 -6.44
CA THR A 83 18.20 -5.06 -7.58
C THR A 83 19.00 -3.90 -8.17
N ALA A 84 18.39 -2.71 -8.30
CA ALA A 84 19.07 -1.53 -8.80
C ALA A 84 20.22 -1.10 -7.86
N LEU A 85 20.01 -1.15 -6.54
CA LEU A 85 21.04 -0.83 -5.55
C LEU A 85 22.19 -1.86 -5.55
N GLU A 86 21.89 -3.15 -5.71
CA GLU A 86 22.90 -4.20 -5.84
C GLU A 86 23.79 -3.97 -7.06
N ARG A 87 23.19 -3.63 -8.20
CA ARG A 87 23.91 -3.29 -9.43
C ARG A 87 24.80 -2.06 -9.24
N LEU A 88 24.27 -0.98 -8.67
CA LEU A 88 25.03 0.24 -8.39
C LEU A 88 26.24 -0.04 -7.48
N ASN A 89 26.06 -0.88 -6.45
CA ASN A 89 27.13 -1.28 -5.56
C ASN A 89 28.21 -2.13 -6.27
N ALA A 90 27.81 -3.02 -7.18
CA ALA A 90 28.75 -3.79 -7.99
C ALA A 90 29.56 -2.88 -8.92
N ASP A 91 28.90 -1.95 -9.60
CA ASP A 91 29.54 -0.98 -10.49
C ASP A 91 30.54 -0.10 -9.72
N HIS A 92 30.16 0.38 -8.53
CA HIS A 92 31.06 1.17 -7.68
C HIS A 92 32.31 0.38 -7.24
N ARG A 93 32.15 -0.91 -6.90
CA ARG A 93 33.30 -1.78 -6.56
C ARG A 93 34.22 -2.00 -7.76
N GLY A 94 33.64 -2.21 -8.95
CA GLY A 94 34.38 -2.36 -10.20
C GLY A 94 35.20 -1.11 -10.53
N ALA A 95 34.57 0.06 -10.49
CA ALA A 95 35.25 1.34 -10.73
C ALA A 95 36.41 1.58 -9.73
N ARG A 96 36.23 1.24 -8.44
CA ARG A 96 37.30 1.33 -7.44
C ARG A 96 38.41 0.30 -7.61
N ALA A 97 38.15 -0.83 -8.25
CA ALA A 97 39.20 -1.80 -8.58
C ALA A 97 40.07 -1.26 -9.73
N TRP A 98 39.42 -0.79 -10.81
CA TRP A 98 40.10 -0.13 -11.93
C TRP A 98 40.96 1.06 -11.52
N LEU A 99 40.43 1.95 -10.65
CA LEU A 99 41.20 3.09 -10.15
C LEU A 99 42.42 2.68 -9.31
N ARG A 100 42.41 1.50 -8.69
CA ARG A 100 43.56 0.98 -7.93
C ARG A 100 44.61 0.32 -8.82
N GLU A 101 44.23 -0.21 -9.97
CA GLU A 101 45.16 -0.80 -10.94
C GLU A 101 45.88 0.26 -11.79
N LEU A 102 45.30 1.45 -11.89
CA LEU A 102 45.86 2.59 -12.62
C LEU A 102 46.72 3.54 -11.76
N ALA A 103 46.76 3.33 -10.44
CA ALA A 103 47.49 4.14 -9.46
C ALA A 103 48.77 3.42 -8.99
#